data_AF-A0A7Y5GB16-F1
#
_entry.id   AF-A0A7Y5GB16-F1
#
_cell.length_a   1.000
_cell.length_b   1.000
_cell.length_c   1.000
_cell.angle_alpha   90.00
_cell.angle_beta   90.00
_cell.angle_gamma   90.00
#
_symmetry.space_group_name_H-M   'P 1'
#
loop_
_entity.id
_entity.type
_entity.pdbx_description
1 polymer ?
#
loop_
_entity_poly.entity_id
_entity_poly.type
_entity_poly.pdbx_seq_one_letter_code
_entity_poly.pdbx_strand_id
1 'polypeptide(L)'
;MKKPEGPFGDHLGYYSLAHDFPFIKVDKIYHRDDAIWPFTVVGRPPQEDTSFGEIIHEITGPIIPTVIAGLHGVHAVDAAGVHPLLLAIGSERYVPFEERKPQEILTIANAILGQGQLSLAKYLMIVAREDNPNLDIHDIGDFFKHILERVNWETDLHFQTRTTMDTLDYSGTAVNEGSKVVIAAAGKVRRKLPAQLPLDIHLPAGFNHPKMAMPGVVTIQAPPFADRTTGKNTLKGFCDFYESIRVWDDFPLIVLSDDSEFTSRTLDNFLWVTFTRSNPAADIEGIRAFIDDKHWGCRGPLVIDARIKPHHAPPLIEDPEISRRVDALGVKGRALHGWV
;
A
#
# COMPACT_ATOMS: atom_id res chain seq x y z
N MET A 1 -7.89 21.90 -26.40
CA MET A 1 -8.61 20.78 -27.05
C MET A 1 -8.21 19.50 -26.35
N LYS A 2 -9.14 18.60 -26.06
CA LYS A 2 -8.90 17.32 -25.38
C LYS A 2 -9.56 16.18 -26.15
N LYS A 3 -9.09 14.95 -25.94
CA LYS A 3 -9.69 13.72 -26.48
C LYS A 3 -9.72 12.65 -25.37
N PRO A 4 -10.66 11.69 -25.44
CA PRO A 4 -10.68 10.58 -24.50
C PRO A 4 -9.46 9.67 -24.71
N GLU A 5 -8.78 9.34 -23.62
CA GLU A 5 -7.75 8.30 -23.52
C GLU A 5 -8.27 7.20 -22.60
N GLY A 6 -7.85 5.94 -22.85
CA GLY A 6 -8.29 4.78 -22.09
C GLY A 6 -9.65 4.17 -22.54
N PRO A 7 -10.13 3.13 -21.82
CA PRO A 7 -9.48 2.50 -20.67
C PRO A 7 -8.19 1.76 -21.04
N PHE A 8 -7.21 1.73 -20.13
CA PHE A 8 -5.91 1.08 -20.34
C PHE A 8 -5.46 0.33 -19.07
N GLY A 9 -4.84 -0.85 -19.19
CA GLY A 9 -4.31 -1.55 -18.01
C GLY A 9 -3.10 -0.81 -17.46
N ASP A 10 -3.03 -0.61 -16.14
CA ASP A 10 -1.99 0.20 -15.52
C ASP A 10 -1.14 -0.60 -14.49
N HIS A 11 0.01 -0.05 -14.10
CA HIS A 11 0.98 -0.60 -13.15
C HIS A 11 0.42 -0.89 -11.75
N LEU A 12 -0.76 -0.35 -11.41
CA LEU A 12 -1.47 -0.73 -10.19
C LEU A 12 -2.14 -2.12 -10.30
N GLY A 13 -2.19 -2.73 -11.49
CA GLY A 13 -2.92 -3.98 -11.73
C GLY A 13 -4.44 -3.80 -11.92
N TYR A 14 -4.87 -2.58 -12.23
CA TYR A 14 -6.26 -2.22 -12.55
C TYR A 14 -6.29 -1.50 -13.89
N TYR A 15 -7.46 -1.43 -14.51
CA TYR A 15 -7.66 -0.52 -15.64
C TYR A 15 -7.64 0.94 -15.16
N SER A 16 -7.25 1.87 -16.01
CA SER A 16 -7.60 3.28 -15.88
C SER A 16 -8.99 3.49 -16.49
N LEU A 17 -9.76 4.43 -15.93
CA LEU A 17 -11.01 4.88 -16.55
C LEU A 17 -10.71 5.85 -17.69
N ALA A 18 -11.66 6.03 -18.60
CA ALA A 18 -11.48 6.96 -19.70
C ALA A 18 -11.59 8.42 -19.21
N HIS A 19 -10.58 9.24 -19.52
CA HIS A 19 -10.56 10.67 -19.17
C HIS A 19 -10.11 11.52 -20.35
N ASP A 20 -10.43 12.82 -20.29
CA ASP A 20 -10.04 13.79 -21.30
C ASP A 20 -8.60 14.28 -21.09
N PHE A 21 -7.71 13.92 -22.02
CA PHE A 21 -6.31 14.34 -22.05
C PHE A 21 -5.97 15.23 -23.26
N PRO A 22 -4.89 16.03 -23.20
CA PRO A 22 -4.34 16.67 -24.39
C PRO A 22 -3.97 15.62 -25.44
N PHE A 23 -4.17 15.94 -26.72
CA PHE A 23 -3.72 15.07 -27.81
C PHE A 23 -2.52 15.68 -28.53
N ILE A 24 -1.63 14.82 -29.01
CA ILE A 24 -0.52 15.21 -29.87
C ILE A 24 -0.97 14.99 -31.32
N LYS A 25 -0.88 16.03 -32.15
CA LYS A 25 -1.05 15.90 -33.60
C LYS A 25 0.31 15.63 -34.22
N VAL A 26 0.50 14.45 -34.78
CA VAL A 26 1.75 14.07 -35.46
C VAL A 26 1.64 14.46 -36.93
N ASP A 27 2.47 15.39 -37.39
CA ASP A 27 2.46 15.83 -38.80
C ASP A 27 3.37 14.98 -39.70
N LYS A 28 4.48 14.44 -39.17
CA LYS A 28 5.43 13.57 -39.90
C LYS A 28 6.07 12.55 -38.96
N ILE A 29 6.32 11.35 -39.47
CA ILE A 29 7.05 10.27 -38.79
C ILE A 29 8.26 9.92 -39.66
N TYR A 30 9.43 9.79 -39.04
CA TYR A 30 10.67 9.36 -39.69
C TYR A 30 11.22 8.14 -38.97
N HIS A 31 11.74 7.18 -39.73
CA HIS A 31 12.39 5.99 -39.19
C HIS A 31 13.51 5.55 -40.14
N ARG A 32 14.43 4.72 -39.64
CA ARG A 32 15.45 4.06 -40.46
C ARG A 32 14.86 2.89 -41.25
N ASP A 33 15.56 2.41 -42.27
CA ASP A 33 15.26 1.11 -42.88
C ASP A 33 15.42 0.01 -41.82
N ASP A 34 14.55 -1.01 -41.87
CA ASP A 34 14.47 -2.09 -40.86
C ASP A 34 14.35 -1.56 -39.41
N ALA A 35 13.44 -0.60 -39.21
CA ALA A 35 13.15 -0.05 -37.90
C ALA A 35 12.56 -1.11 -36.95
N ILE A 36 13.05 -1.12 -35.72
CA ILE A 36 12.55 -1.95 -34.62
C ILE A 36 11.66 -1.06 -33.75
N TRP A 37 10.44 -1.53 -33.44
CA TRP A 37 9.50 -0.84 -32.55
C TRP A 37 9.49 -1.53 -31.18
N PRO A 38 10.24 -1.04 -30.18
CA PRO A 38 10.14 -1.56 -28.82
C PRO A 38 8.77 -1.19 -28.25
N PHE A 39 8.15 -2.15 -27.56
CA PHE A 39 6.92 -1.91 -26.80
C PHE A 39 7.04 -2.65 -25.48
N THR A 40 6.32 -2.17 -24.48
CA THR A 40 6.23 -2.78 -23.15
C THR A 40 4.76 -2.96 -22.79
N VAL A 41 4.50 -3.77 -21.77
CA VAL A 41 3.19 -4.00 -21.19
C VAL A 41 3.31 -3.71 -19.70
N VAL A 42 2.33 -3.00 -19.16
CA VAL A 42 2.21 -2.70 -17.73
C VAL A 42 1.02 -3.45 -17.15
N GLY A 43 1.04 -3.69 -15.85
CA GLY A 43 0.00 -4.46 -15.18
C GLY A 43 0.32 -4.65 -13.71
N ARG A 44 -0.29 -5.68 -13.10
CA ARG A 44 -0.01 -6.00 -11.70
C ARG A 44 1.48 -6.37 -11.56
N PRO A 45 2.24 -5.73 -10.66
CA PRO A 45 3.66 -6.02 -10.50
C PRO A 45 3.92 -7.45 -10.00
N PRO A 46 5.07 -8.06 -10.34
CA PRO A 46 6.17 -7.45 -11.10
C PRO A 46 5.94 -7.45 -12.62
N GLN A 47 6.42 -6.42 -13.30
CA GLN A 47 6.38 -6.24 -14.77
C GLN A 47 7.70 -5.62 -15.25
N GLU A 48 7.88 -5.33 -16.55
CA GLU A 48 9.15 -4.77 -17.07
C GLU A 48 9.52 -3.42 -16.40
N ASP A 49 8.51 -2.62 -16.04
CA ASP A 49 8.65 -1.38 -15.27
C ASP A 49 9.19 -1.59 -13.85
N THR A 50 8.99 -2.77 -13.24
CA THR A 50 9.64 -3.15 -11.96
C THR A 50 11.16 -3.11 -12.11
N SER A 51 11.71 -3.69 -13.19
CA SER A 51 13.17 -3.70 -13.43
C SER A 51 13.73 -2.29 -13.68
N PHE A 52 12.97 -1.44 -14.35
CA PHE A 52 13.36 -0.02 -14.49
C PHE A 52 13.32 0.71 -13.13
N GLY A 53 12.32 0.42 -12.29
CA GLY A 53 12.20 0.95 -10.95
C GLY A 53 13.38 0.56 -10.05
N GLU A 54 13.80 -0.70 -10.09
CA GLU A 54 14.98 -1.20 -9.35
C GLU A 54 16.26 -0.44 -9.75
N ILE A 55 16.51 -0.28 -11.06
CA ILE A 55 17.69 0.44 -11.55
C ILE A 55 17.64 1.92 -11.13
N ILE A 56 16.49 2.58 -11.24
CA ILE A 56 16.33 3.97 -10.81
C ILE A 56 16.61 4.07 -9.30
N HIS A 57 16.12 3.12 -8.50
CA HIS A 57 16.35 3.08 -7.07
C HIS A 57 17.83 2.86 -6.72
N GLU A 58 18.52 1.95 -7.41
CA GLU A 58 19.97 1.72 -7.23
C GLU A 58 20.79 2.97 -7.54
N ILE A 59 20.45 3.69 -8.62
CA ILE A 59 21.14 4.92 -9.02
C ILE A 59 20.85 6.07 -8.05
N THR A 60 19.61 6.20 -7.59
CA THR A 60 19.17 7.36 -6.78
C THR A 60 19.32 7.16 -5.28
N GLY A 61 19.36 5.91 -4.80
CA GLY A 61 19.46 5.54 -3.39
C GLY A 61 20.56 6.26 -2.62
N PRO A 62 21.81 6.31 -3.14
CA PRO A 62 22.90 7.04 -2.48
C PRO A 62 22.69 8.56 -2.36
N ILE A 63 21.84 9.15 -3.22
CA ILE A 63 21.59 10.59 -3.27
C ILE A 63 20.51 10.99 -2.27
N ILE A 64 19.53 10.13 -1.99
CA ILE A 64 18.37 10.47 -1.14
C ILE A 64 18.77 11.00 0.25
N PRO A 65 19.75 10.41 0.97
CA PRO A 65 20.25 10.96 2.24
C PRO A 65 20.88 12.35 2.14
N THR A 66 21.34 12.74 0.95
CA THR A 66 21.94 14.07 0.72
C THR A 66 20.88 15.16 0.51
N VAL A 67 19.66 14.78 0.12
CA VAL A 67 18.54 15.70 -0.11
C VAL A 67 17.73 15.91 1.16
N ILE A 68 17.52 14.85 1.96
CA ILE A 68 16.74 14.90 3.19
C ILE A 68 17.65 14.53 4.37
N ALA A 69 18.01 15.54 5.17
CA ALA A 69 18.87 15.34 6.33
C ALA A 69 18.24 14.35 7.33
N GLY A 70 19.03 13.35 7.74
CA GLY A 70 18.60 12.33 8.70
C GLY A 70 17.88 11.13 8.09
N LEU A 71 17.55 11.15 6.79
CA LEU A 71 17.00 10.00 6.07
C LEU A 71 18.14 9.03 5.69
N HIS A 72 17.99 7.76 6.05
CA HIS A 72 18.99 6.71 5.76
C HIS A 72 18.56 5.79 4.62
N GLY A 73 17.27 5.68 4.37
CA GLY A 73 16.74 4.89 3.26
C GLY A 73 15.26 5.17 3.05
N VAL A 74 14.81 5.06 1.80
CA VAL A 74 13.40 5.06 1.41
C VAL A 74 13.20 3.99 0.35
N HIS A 75 12.13 3.23 0.44
CA HIS A 75 11.81 2.16 -0.49
C HIS A 75 10.35 2.29 -0.93
N ALA A 76 10.14 2.43 -2.24
CA ALA A 76 8.84 2.36 -2.86
C ALA A 76 8.50 0.89 -3.12
N VAL A 77 7.43 0.40 -2.49
CA VAL A 77 7.11 -1.03 -2.46
C VAL A 77 6.40 -1.42 -3.75
N ASP A 78 7.13 -2.06 -4.65
CA ASP A 78 6.66 -2.48 -5.97
C ASP A 78 5.35 -3.30 -5.91
N ALA A 79 5.32 -4.32 -5.05
CA ALA A 79 4.14 -5.17 -4.84
C ALA A 79 2.88 -4.41 -4.36
N ALA A 80 3.03 -3.19 -3.83
CA ALA A 80 1.93 -2.32 -3.43
C ALA A 80 1.47 -1.36 -4.55
N GLY A 81 1.91 -1.57 -5.80
CA GLY A 81 1.67 -0.67 -6.94
C GLY A 81 2.75 0.39 -7.09
N VAL A 82 4.00 0.06 -6.77
CA VAL A 82 5.17 0.97 -6.78
C VAL A 82 5.14 2.01 -5.66
N HIS A 83 4.36 3.09 -5.82
CA HIS A 83 4.42 4.25 -4.94
C HIS A 83 3.32 4.36 -3.86
N PRO A 84 2.17 3.64 -3.87
CA PRO A 84 1.14 3.75 -2.83
C PRO A 84 1.65 3.52 -1.40
N LEU A 85 2.66 2.67 -1.22
CA LEU A 85 3.35 2.43 0.05
C LEU A 85 4.83 2.77 -0.07
N LEU A 86 5.29 3.65 0.81
CA LEU A 86 6.71 3.90 1.07
C LEU A 86 7.10 3.38 2.45
N LEU A 87 8.25 2.71 2.50
CA LEU A 87 8.97 2.41 3.73
C LEU A 87 10.13 3.40 3.85
N ALA A 88 10.44 3.86 5.06
CA ALA A 88 11.55 4.77 5.31
C ALA A 88 12.26 4.46 6.63
N ILE A 89 13.57 4.70 6.65
CA ILE A 89 14.40 4.64 7.85
C ILE A 89 14.98 6.03 8.09
N GLY A 90 14.56 6.68 9.16
CA GLY A 90 15.03 8.01 9.56
C GLY A 90 15.88 7.97 10.83
N SER A 91 16.51 9.09 11.16
CA SER A 91 17.15 9.28 12.45
C SER A 91 16.13 9.79 13.47
N GLU A 92 16.20 9.31 14.71
CA GLU A 92 15.43 9.86 15.83
C GLU A 92 16.35 10.24 17.00
N ARG A 93 16.88 11.46 16.92
CA ARG A 93 17.94 11.99 17.79
C ARG A 93 17.49 13.18 18.62
N TYR A 94 16.22 13.59 18.51
CA TYR A 94 15.73 14.82 19.09
C TYR A 94 15.87 14.88 20.62
N VAL A 95 15.58 13.77 21.31
CA VAL A 95 15.69 13.63 22.78
C VAL A 95 16.50 12.38 23.16
N PRO A 96 17.83 12.43 23.12
CA PRO A 96 18.67 11.24 23.27
C PRO A 96 18.66 10.62 24.67
N PHE A 97 18.14 11.32 25.67
CA PHE A 97 18.10 10.88 27.08
C PHE A 97 16.70 10.53 27.58
N GLU A 98 15.67 10.66 26.74
CA GLU A 98 14.29 10.26 27.07
C GLU A 98 13.93 8.96 26.35
N GLU A 99 12.77 8.41 26.69
CA GLU A 99 12.22 7.31 25.91
C GLU A 99 11.93 7.81 24.48
N ARG A 100 12.55 7.13 23.51
CA ARG A 100 12.44 7.48 22.10
C ARG A 100 10.98 7.35 21.66
N LYS A 101 10.50 8.39 20.99
CA LYS A 101 9.17 8.51 20.39
C LYS A 101 9.28 9.29 19.08
N PRO A 102 8.38 9.08 18.11
CA PRO A 102 8.42 9.77 16.82
C PRO A 102 8.41 11.30 16.97
N GLN A 103 9.48 11.98 16.56
CA GLN A 103 9.63 13.44 16.58
C GLN A 103 10.45 13.92 15.37
N GLU A 104 11.73 13.60 15.31
CA GLU A 104 12.58 13.92 14.15
C GLU A 104 12.09 13.18 12.90
N ILE A 105 11.71 11.90 13.02
CA ILE A 105 11.22 11.11 11.89
C ILE A 105 9.91 11.64 11.31
N LEU A 106 9.10 12.38 12.09
CA LEU A 106 7.91 13.06 11.56
C LEU A 106 8.27 14.25 10.66
N THR A 107 9.36 14.96 10.98
CA THR A 107 9.87 16.04 10.13
C THR A 107 10.43 15.48 8.83
N ILE A 108 11.16 14.36 8.92
CA ILE A 108 11.66 13.62 7.75
C ILE A 108 10.49 13.12 6.89
N ALA A 109 9.43 12.58 7.49
CA ALA A 109 8.26 12.10 6.77
C ALA A 109 7.57 13.21 5.96
N ASN A 110 7.44 14.41 6.53
CA ASN A 110 6.90 15.56 5.81
C ASN A 110 7.80 15.97 4.63
N ALA A 111 9.13 15.91 4.79
CA ALA A 111 10.06 16.18 3.70
C ALA A 111 9.93 15.15 2.57
N ILE A 112 9.79 13.86 2.90
CA ILE A 112 9.56 12.78 1.92
C ILE A 112 8.27 13.06 1.13
N LEU A 113 7.16 13.33 1.83
CA LEU A 113 5.88 13.59 1.17
C LEU A 113 5.84 14.92 0.40
N GLY A 114 6.81 15.82 0.60
CA GLY A 114 6.99 17.04 -0.20
C GLY A 114 7.87 16.86 -1.44
N GLN A 115 8.47 15.68 -1.65
CA GLN A 115 9.55 15.50 -2.62
C GLN A 115 9.10 14.74 -3.88
N GLY A 116 8.96 15.44 -5.00
CA GLY A 116 8.89 14.86 -6.34
C GLY A 116 7.92 13.67 -6.47
N GLN A 117 8.41 12.52 -6.92
CA GLN A 117 7.59 11.31 -7.09
C GLN A 117 7.21 10.65 -5.74
N LEU A 118 7.98 10.88 -4.67
CA LEU A 118 7.66 10.33 -3.34
C LEU A 118 6.37 10.95 -2.76
N SER A 119 5.99 12.13 -3.23
CA SER A 119 4.72 12.76 -2.83
C SER A 119 3.49 12.00 -3.33
N LEU A 120 3.63 11.04 -4.25
CA LEU A 120 2.51 10.24 -4.75
C LEU A 120 2.03 9.20 -3.71
N ALA A 121 2.86 8.87 -2.71
CA ALA A 121 2.54 7.84 -1.73
C ALA A 121 1.32 8.15 -0.86
N LYS A 122 0.50 7.13 -0.61
CA LYS A 122 -0.64 7.20 0.33
C LYS A 122 -0.22 6.82 1.73
N TYR A 123 0.63 5.81 1.84
CA TYR A 123 1.11 5.26 3.08
C TYR A 123 2.61 5.50 3.16
N LEU A 124 3.05 6.18 4.22
CA LEU A 124 4.46 6.29 4.54
C LEU A 124 4.68 5.67 5.91
N MET A 125 5.35 4.52 5.94
CA MET A 125 5.78 3.88 7.17
C MET A 125 7.23 4.25 7.44
N ILE A 126 7.50 4.92 8.55
CA ILE A 126 8.85 5.37 8.91
C ILE A 126 9.24 4.87 10.29
N VAL A 127 10.48 4.39 10.41
CA VAL A 127 11.05 3.88 11.66
C VAL A 127 12.38 4.54 11.99
N ALA A 128 12.74 4.56 13.27
CA ALA A 128 14.02 5.10 13.72
C ALA A 128 15.15 4.07 13.53
N ARG A 129 16.21 4.48 12.83
CA ARG A 129 17.43 3.67 12.65
C ARG A 129 18.02 3.21 13.97
N GLU A 130 17.91 4.05 14.99
CA GLU A 130 18.48 3.79 16.31
C GLU A 130 17.78 2.64 17.07
N ASP A 131 16.62 2.18 16.62
CA ASP A 131 15.94 1.01 17.20
C ASP A 131 16.42 -0.32 16.60
N ASN A 132 16.89 -0.30 15.35
CA ASN A 132 17.57 -1.42 14.70
C ASN A 132 18.49 -0.91 13.56
N PRO A 133 19.79 -0.72 13.84
CA PRO A 133 20.74 -0.21 12.84
C PRO A 133 20.99 -1.14 11.65
N ASN A 134 20.60 -2.41 11.78
CA ASN A 134 20.79 -3.46 10.77
C ASN A 134 19.49 -3.80 10.04
N LEU A 135 18.40 -3.05 10.28
CA LEU A 135 17.14 -3.26 9.56
C LEU A 135 17.36 -3.01 8.07
N ASP A 136 17.10 -4.02 7.26
CA ASP A 136 17.07 -3.86 5.80
C ASP A 136 15.68 -3.35 5.39
N ILE A 137 15.66 -2.23 4.67
CA ILE A 137 14.42 -1.62 4.18
C ILE A 137 13.78 -2.42 3.03
N HIS A 138 14.56 -3.28 2.38
CA HIS A 138 14.12 -4.13 1.28
C HIS A 138 13.58 -5.49 1.76
N ASP A 139 13.88 -5.90 3.00
CA ASP A 139 13.18 -7.00 3.65
C ASP A 139 11.85 -6.47 4.22
N ILE A 140 10.84 -6.40 3.35
CA ILE A 140 9.52 -5.87 3.68
C ILE A 140 8.90 -6.65 4.86
N GLY A 141 9.13 -7.96 4.95
CA GLY A 141 8.62 -8.78 6.05
C GLY A 141 9.20 -8.40 7.41
N ASP A 142 10.54 -8.26 7.49
CA ASP A 142 11.20 -7.84 8.74
C ASP A 142 10.90 -6.37 9.06
N PHE A 143 10.77 -5.49 8.05
CA PHE A 143 10.34 -4.10 8.25
C PHE A 143 8.94 -4.02 8.86
N PHE A 144 7.95 -4.73 8.29
CA PHE A 144 6.59 -4.77 8.83
C PHE A 144 6.56 -5.34 10.26
N LYS A 145 7.33 -6.40 10.51
CA LYS A 145 7.49 -6.93 11.88
C LYS A 145 8.04 -5.85 12.81
N HIS A 146 9.13 -5.18 12.42
CA HIS A 146 9.80 -4.16 13.22
C HIS A 146 8.85 -3.02 13.62
N ILE A 147 8.10 -2.48 12.65
CA ILE A 147 7.15 -1.38 12.91
C ILE A 147 5.94 -1.85 13.71
N LEU A 148 5.34 -3.00 13.38
CA LEU A 148 4.14 -3.51 14.06
C LEU A 148 4.40 -3.93 15.51
N GLU A 149 5.63 -4.33 15.84
CA GLU A 149 6.05 -4.59 17.23
C GLU A 149 6.13 -3.31 18.08
N ARG A 150 6.29 -2.13 17.46
CA ARG A 150 6.62 -0.86 18.13
C ARG A 150 5.55 0.21 18.04
N VAL A 151 4.74 0.20 17.00
CA VAL A 151 3.79 1.27 16.72
C VAL A 151 2.76 1.44 17.83
N ASN A 152 2.40 2.66 18.17
CA ASN A 152 1.33 2.99 19.09
C ASN A 152 0.19 3.67 18.33
N TRP A 153 -0.90 2.94 18.09
CA TRP A 153 -2.04 3.48 17.32
C TRP A 153 -2.76 4.66 17.98
N GLU A 154 -2.46 4.95 19.24
CA GLU A 154 -2.96 6.15 19.93
C GLU A 154 -2.22 7.44 19.56
N THR A 155 -0.98 7.35 19.03
CA THR A 155 -0.10 8.51 18.83
C THR A 155 0.63 8.55 17.49
N ASP A 156 0.79 7.42 16.83
CA ASP A 156 1.78 7.23 15.75
C ASP A 156 1.16 7.36 14.35
N LEU A 157 -0.08 7.85 14.27
CA LEU A 157 -0.85 8.01 13.04
C LEU A 157 -1.04 9.49 12.70
N HIS A 158 -0.55 9.91 11.53
CA HIS A 158 -0.63 11.31 11.10
C HIS A 158 -1.25 11.41 9.72
N PHE A 159 -2.49 11.90 9.67
CA PHE A 159 -3.28 11.98 8.45
C PHE A 159 -3.16 13.34 7.75
N GLN A 160 -3.04 13.29 6.42
CA GLN A 160 -3.35 14.41 5.52
C GLN A 160 -4.63 14.06 4.78
N THR A 161 -5.76 14.66 5.19
CA THR A 161 -7.10 14.17 4.79
C THR A 161 -7.64 14.77 3.50
N ARG A 162 -7.01 15.83 2.98
CA ARG A 162 -7.38 16.52 1.73
C ARG A 162 -6.11 16.99 1.02
N THR A 163 -5.53 16.13 0.19
CA THR A 163 -4.26 16.39 -0.48
C THR A 163 -4.27 15.85 -1.90
N THR A 164 -3.22 16.14 -2.65
CA THR A 164 -3.04 15.62 -4.00
C THR A 164 -2.76 14.11 -3.98
N MET A 165 -3.22 13.42 -5.01
CA MET A 165 -3.00 12.00 -5.21
C MET A 165 -2.57 11.72 -6.64
N ASP A 166 -1.99 10.54 -6.88
CA ASP A 166 -1.77 10.04 -8.24
C ASP A 166 -3.09 10.05 -9.04
N THR A 167 -3.00 10.46 -10.29
CA THR A 167 -4.09 10.46 -11.27
C THR A 167 -4.67 9.05 -11.48
N LEU A 168 -3.85 8.01 -11.29
CA LEU A 168 -4.20 6.61 -11.48
C LEU A 168 -4.76 5.97 -10.20
N ASP A 169 -4.74 6.68 -9.07
CA ASP A 169 -5.33 6.20 -7.82
C ASP A 169 -6.85 6.44 -7.78
N TYR A 170 -7.62 5.36 -7.94
CA TYR A 170 -9.08 5.36 -7.89
C TYR A 170 -9.65 5.03 -6.50
N SER A 171 -8.84 4.95 -5.44
CA SER A 171 -9.35 4.75 -4.07
C SER A 171 -9.93 6.03 -3.46
N GLY A 172 -9.57 7.19 -4.02
CA GLY A 172 -10.10 8.51 -3.67
C GLY A 172 -11.51 8.78 -4.21
N THR A 173 -12.05 9.97 -3.91
CA THR A 173 -13.38 10.39 -4.41
C THR A 173 -13.33 11.24 -5.67
N ALA A 174 -12.15 11.70 -6.08
CA ALA A 174 -11.96 12.50 -7.27
C ALA A 174 -10.56 12.28 -7.84
N VAL A 175 -10.40 12.54 -9.14
CA VAL A 175 -9.11 12.45 -9.82
C VAL A 175 -8.12 13.45 -9.20
N ASN A 176 -6.90 13.01 -8.94
CA ASN A 176 -5.82 13.79 -8.30
C ASN A 176 -6.09 14.23 -6.86
N GLU A 177 -7.14 13.75 -6.20
CA GLU A 177 -7.48 14.10 -4.81
C GLU A 177 -7.60 12.84 -3.95
N GLY A 178 -7.00 12.89 -2.76
CA GLY A 178 -7.06 11.77 -1.83
C GLY A 178 -6.59 12.16 -0.44
N SER A 179 -6.15 11.14 0.30
CA SER A 179 -5.58 11.30 1.62
C SER A 179 -4.32 10.46 1.78
N LYS A 180 -3.47 10.88 2.72
CA LYS A 180 -2.22 10.20 3.06
C LYS A 180 -2.18 9.93 4.55
N VAL A 181 -1.46 8.89 4.97
CA VAL A 181 -1.15 8.63 6.37
C VAL A 181 0.34 8.35 6.52
N VAL A 182 0.95 9.03 7.48
CA VAL A 182 2.28 8.66 8.00
C VAL A 182 2.06 7.78 9.23
N ILE A 183 2.68 6.61 9.22
CA ILE A 183 2.78 5.71 10.36
C ILE A 183 4.23 5.76 10.82
N ALA A 184 4.48 6.43 11.94
CA ALA A 184 5.83 6.65 12.43
C ALA A 184 6.03 5.90 13.75
N ALA A 185 6.95 4.95 13.80
CA ALA A 185 7.23 4.21 15.04
C ALA A 185 8.68 4.42 15.48
N ALA A 186 8.87 4.72 16.76
CA ALA A 186 10.19 4.79 17.36
C ALA A 186 10.12 4.35 18.84
N GLY A 187 11.18 3.71 19.31
CA GLY A 187 11.34 3.25 20.68
C GLY A 187 11.28 1.73 20.84
N LYS A 188 11.01 1.32 22.08
CA LYS A 188 11.07 -0.09 22.49
C LYS A 188 9.92 -0.90 21.88
N VAL A 189 10.16 -2.21 21.73
CA VAL A 189 9.11 -3.18 21.41
C VAL A 189 7.98 -3.09 22.44
N ARG A 190 6.75 -2.92 21.95
CA ARG A 190 5.53 -2.80 22.75
C ARG A 190 4.74 -4.10 22.81
N ARG A 191 4.88 -4.95 21.80
CA ARG A 191 4.11 -6.20 21.67
C ARG A 191 4.91 -7.28 20.94
N LYS A 192 4.54 -8.54 21.18
CA LYS A 192 4.97 -9.68 20.39
C LYS A 192 3.88 -10.01 19.38
N LEU A 193 4.21 -10.13 18.10
CA LEU A 193 3.22 -10.39 17.07
C LEU A 193 2.71 -11.84 17.14
N PRO A 194 1.39 -12.07 17.25
CA PRO A 194 0.83 -13.42 17.23
C PRO A 194 1.07 -14.10 15.88
N ALA A 195 1.45 -15.38 15.91
CA ALA A 195 1.68 -16.19 14.71
C ALA A 195 0.48 -17.07 14.32
N GLN A 196 -0.56 -17.09 15.15
CA GLN A 196 -1.75 -17.92 14.98
C GLN A 196 -2.99 -17.13 15.38
N LEU A 197 -4.11 -17.44 14.75
CA LEU A 197 -5.41 -16.87 15.07
C LEU A 197 -5.86 -17.27 16.49
N PRO A 198 -6.63 -16.41 17.19
CA PRO A 198 -7.30 -16.82 18.42
C PRO A 198 -8.20 -18.05 18.19
N LEU A 199 -8.33 -18.90 19.21
CA LEU A 199 -9.13 -20.14 19.12
C LEU A 199 -10.64 -19.85 19.09
N ASP A 200 -11.10 -18.88 19.88
CA ASP A 200 -12.52 -18.57 20.08
C ASP A 200 -12.92 -17.27 19.38
N ILE A 201 -12.83 -17.24 18.05
CA ILE A 201 -13.21 -16.06 17.26
C ILE A 201 -14.71 -16.10 16.96
N HIS A 202 -15.43 -15.07 17.42
CA HIS A 202 -16.79 -14.78 16.98
C HIS A 202 -16.77 -13.57 16.06
N LEU A 203 -17.08 -13.76 14.78
CA LEU A 203 -17.18 -12.68 13.82
C LEU A 203 -18.61 -12.10 13.77
N PRO A 204 -18.76 -10.78 13.54
CA PRO A 204 -20.07 -10.18 13.28
C PRO A 204 -20.71 -10.76 12.02
N ALA A 205 -22.04 -10.69 11.93
CA ALA A 205 -22.79 -11.27 10.82
C ALA A 205 -22.29 -10.76 9.45
N GLY A 206 -22.10 -11.70 8.51
CA GLY A 206 -21.60 -11.40 7.17
C GLY A 206 -20.07 -11.40 7.04
N PHE A 207 -19.32 -11.34 8.14
CA PHE A 207 -17.87 -11.48 8.14
C PHE A 207 -17.48 -12.95 8.33
N ASN A 208 -16.48 -13.42 7.60
CA ASN A 208 -16.08 -14.82 7.62
C ASN A 208 -14.58 -15.00 7.27
N HIS A 209 -14.12 -16.25 7.37
CA HIS A 209 -12.79 -16.71 6.96
C HIS A 209 -11.63 -15.82 7.45
N PRO A 210 -11.39 -15.70 8.77
CA PRO A 210 -10.19 -15.00 9.23
C PRO A 210 -8.95 -15.79 8.81
N LYS A 211 -7.93 -15.10 8.29
CA LYS A 211 -6.65 -15.69 7.85
C LYS A 211 -5.48 -14.84 8.31
N MET A 212 -4.35 -15.48 8.63
CA MET A 212 -3.09 -14.78 8.91
C MET A 212 -2.42 -14.42 7.59
N ALA A 213 -2.19 -13.13 7.33
CA ALA A 213 -1.34 -12.71 6.20
C ALA A 213 0.14 -12.78 6.58
N MET A 214 0.46 -12.39 7.81
CA MET A 214 1.77 -12.52 8.45
C MET A 214 1.59 -12.37 9.97
N PRO A 215 2.60 -12.65 10.81
CA PRO A 215 2.47 -12.47 12.25
C PRO A 215 1.95 -11.07 12.61
N GLY A 216 0.90 -11.01 13.43
CA GLY A 216 0.25 -9.77 13.85
C GLY A 216 -0.70 -9.12 12.84
N VAL A 217 -0.87 -9.69 11.64
CA VAL A 217 -1.77 -9.18 10.61
C VAL A 217 -2.80 -10.21 10.19
N VAL A 218 -4.06 -9.87 10.37
CA VAL A 218 -5.20 -10.73 10.03
C VAL A 218 -5.98 -10.13 8.88
N THR A 219 -6.30 -10.94 7.88
CA THR A 219 -7.28 -10.60 6.85
C THR A 219 -8.61 -11.26 7.17
N ILE A 220 -9.70 -10.52 7.01
CA ILE A 220 -11.06 -11.01 7.25
C ILE A 220 -11.89 -10.71 6.01
N GLN A 221 -12.65 -11.70 5.56
CA GLN A 221 -13.57 -11.51 4.46
C GLN A 221 -14.80 -10.77 4.96
N ALA A 222 -15.05 -9.60 4.37
CA ALA A 222 -16.15 -8.72 4.73
C ALA A 222 -17.25 -8.76 3.65
N PRO A 223 -18.50 -8.36 3.98
CA PRO A 223 -19.56 -8.23 2.99
C PRO A 223 -19.16 -7.27 1.85
N PRO A 224 -19.64 -7.49 0.61
CA PRO A 224 -19.33 -6.62 -0.52
C PRO A 224 -19.61 -5.14 -0.24
N PHE A 225 -18.74 -4.26 -0.71
CA PHE A 225 -18.90 -2.82 -0.55
C PHE A 225 -19.91 -2.26 -1.56
N ALA A 226 -21.18 -2.17 -1.16
CA ALA A 226 -22.27 -1.75 -2.05
C ALA A 226 -22.20 -0.27 -2.44
N ASP A 227 -21.99 0.61 -1.46
CA ASP A 227 -21.92 2.06 -1.63
C ASP A 227 -21.16 2.69 -0.45
N ARG A 228 -20.80 3.98 -0.57
CA ARG A 228 -19.99 4.68 0.43
C ARG A 228 -20.62 4.71 1.83
N THR A 229 -21.94 4.86 1.93
CA THR A 229 -22.64 4.92 3.21
C THR A 229 -22.67 3.55 3.87
N THR A 230 -23.12 2.54 3.13
CA THR A 230 -23.21 1.16 3.62
C THR A 230 -21.84 0.59 3.95
N GLY A 231 -20.83 0.87 3.12
CA GLY A 231 -19.45 0.45 3.32
C GLY A 231 -18.86 1.01 4.61
N LYS A 232 -19.00 2.32 4.84
CA LYS A 232 -18.57 2.97 6.09
C LYS A 232 -19.28 2.43 7.33
N ASN A 233 -20.60 2.21 7.24
CA ASN A 233 -21.36 1.61 8.33
C ASN A 233 -20.92 0.17 8.62
N THR A 234 -20.52 -0.59 7.58
CA THR A 234 -19.99 -1.96 7.74
C THR A 234 -18.64 -1.96 8.46
N LEU A 235 -17.72 -1.09 8.05
CA LEU A 235 -16.41 -0.92 8.71
C LEU A 235 -16.59 -0.50 10.17
N LYS A 236 -17.39 0.55 10.42
CA LYS A 236 -17.67 1.03 11.77
C LYS A 236 -18.37 -0.04 12.62
N GLY A 237 -19.36 -0.74 12.06
CA GLY A 237 -20.07 -1.80 12.74
C GLY A 237 -19.18 -2.98 13.13
N PHE A 238 -18.17 -3.31 12.31
CA PHE A 238 -17.13 -4.28 12.67
C PHE A 238 -16.35 -3.82 13.90
N CYS A 239 -15.87 -2.57 13.91
CA CYS A 239 -15.12 -2.04 15.05
C CYS A 239 -15.97 -1.94 16.32
N ASP A 240 -17.22 -1.47 16.20
CA ASP A 240 -18.17 -1.33 17.31
C ASP A 240 -18.51 -2.70 17.93
N PHE A 241 -18.57 -3.78 17.14
CA PHE A 241 -18.77 -5.15 17.64
C PHE A 241 -17.66 -5.58 18.62
N TYR A 242 -16.43 -5.11 18.42
CA TYR A 242 -15.28 -5.39 19.27
C TYR A 242 -14.97 -4.30 20.31
N GLU A 243 -15.88 -3.35 20.54
CA GLU A 243 -15.66 -2.26 21.50
C GLU A 243 -15.40 -2.80 22.93
N SER A 244 -16.11 -3.85 23.32
CA SER A 244 -15.97 -4.53 24.63
C SER A 244 -15.26 -5.89 24.57
N ILE A 245 -15.00 -6.42 23.37
CA ILE A 245 -14.38 -7.74 23.16
C ILE A 245 -12.90 -7.55 22.83
N ARG A 246 -12.02 -8.25 23.53
CA ARG A 246 -10.56 -8.03 23.49
C ARG A 246 -9.80 -9.13 22.73
N VAL A 247 -10.50 -9.96 21.96
CA VAL A 247 -9.94 -11.14 21.26
C VAL A 247 -8.84 -10.78 20.26
N TRP A 248 -8.85 -9.55 19.75
CA TRP A 248 -7.87 -9.07 18.77
C TRP A 248 -6.78 -8.17 19.36
N ASP A 249 -6.76 -7.91 20.66
CA ASP A 249 -5.91 -6.85 21.24
C ASP A 249 -4.40 -7.06 21.02
N ASP A 250 -3.94 -8.30 20.85
CA ASP A 250 -2.55 -8.63 20.54
C ASP A 250 -2.20 -8.45 19.05
N PHE A 251 -3.20 -8.24 18.18
CA PHE A 251 -3.01 -8.03 16.75
C PHE A 251 -2.97 -6.54 16.43
N PRO A 252 -1.85 -6.00 15.93
CA PRO A 252 -1.81 -4.57 15.59
C PRO A 252 -2.65 -4.21 14.36
N LEU A 253 -2.86 -5.12 13.41
CA LEU A 253 -3.51 -4.78 12.14
C LEU A 253 -4.53 -5.84 11.69
N ILE A 254 -5.72 -5.36 11.32
CA ILE A 254 -6.77 -6.14 10.66
C ILE A 254 -7.05 -5.52 9.29
N VAL A 255 -7.15 -6.34 8.25
CA VAL A 255 -7.55 -5.92 6.90
C VAL A 255 -8.86 -6.58 6.53
N LEU A 256 -9.87 -5.76 6.22
CA LEU A 256 -11.13 -6.23 5.64
C LEU A 256 -10.97 -6.30 4.12
N SER A 257 -11.33 -7.43 3.53
CA SER A 257 -11.13 -7.69 2.09
C SER A 257 -12.31 -8.45 1.50
N ASP A 258 -12.43 -8.46 0.18
CA ASP A 258 -13.46 -9.25 -0.52
C ASP A 258 -13.13 -10.76 -0.51
N ASP A 259 -11.85 -11.10 -0.50
CA ASP A 259 -11.33 -12.48 -0.49
C ASP A 259 -10.11 -12.57 0.43
N SER A 260 -10.37 -12.97 1.67
CA SER A 260 -9.34 -13.13 2.70
C SER A 260 -8.30 -14.21 2.37
N GLU A 261 -8.68 -15.25 1.63
CA GLU A 261 -7.81 -16.37 1.27
C GLU A 261 -6.82 -15.96 0.20
N PHE A 262 -7.27 -15.21 -0.81
CA PHE A 262 -6.38 -14.60 -1.78
C PHE A 262 -5.44 -13.59 -1.10
N THR A 263 -5.98 -12.66 -0.30
CA THR A 263 -5.18 -11.60 0.33
C THR A 263 -4.09 -12.14 1.26
N SER A 264 -4.37 -13.21 2.01
CA SER A 264 -3.41 -13.79 2.96
C SER A 264 -2.40 -14.76 2.34
N ARG A 265 -2.55 -15.14 1.07
CA ARG A 265 -1.76 -16.20 0.45
C ARG A 265 -0.27 -15.89 0.36
N THR A 266 0.06 -14.63 0.07
CA THR A 266 1.44 -14.14 -0.06
C THR A 266 1.53 -12.73 0.49
N LEU A 267 2.74 -12.31 0.89
CA LEU A 267 3.00 -10.94 1.30
C LEU A 267 2.59 -9.95 0.20
N ASP A 268 2.94 -10.25 -1.06
CA ASP A 268 2.60 -9.40 -2.20
C ASP A 268 1.09 -9.25 -2.42
N ASN A 269 0.30 -10.31 -2.20
CA ASN A 269 -1.16 -10.21 -2.26
C ASN A 269 -1.71 -9.31 -1.16
N PHE A 270 -1.16 -9.43 0.06
CA PHE A 270 -1.52 -8.56 1.17
C PHE A 270 -1.19 -7.10 0.87
N LEU A 271 0.04 -6.82 0.41
CA LEU A 271 0.51 -5.48 0.08
C LEU A 271 -0.34 -4.86 -1.03
N TRP A 272 -0.53 -5.59 -2.13
CA TRP A 272 -1.32 -5.14 -3.27
C TRP A 272 -2.76 -4.81 -2.86
N VAL A 273 -3.48 -5.75 -2.26
CA VAL A 273 -4.88 -5.55 -1.87
C VAL A 273 -5.02 -4.40 -0.88
N THR A 274 -4.17 -4.37 0.16
CA THR A 274 -4.30 -3.39 1.25
C THR A 274 -4.04 -1.98 0.77
N PHE A 275 -2.97 -1.74 0.02
CA PHE A 275 -2.49 -0.39 -0.26
C PHE A 275 -2.99 0.18 -1.60
N THR A 276 -3.41 -0.66 -2.57
CA THR A 276 -4.03 -0.13 -3.80
C THR A 276 -5.52 0.14 -3.64
N ARG A 277 -6.23 -0.57 -2.74
CA ARG A 277 -7.69 -0.48 -2.60
C ARG A 277 -8.17 0.42 -1.47
N SER A 278 -7.27 1.04 -0.72
CA SER A 278 -7.64 1.88 0.42
C SER A 278 -7.15 3.32 0.27
N ASN A 279 -8.00 4.25 0.67
CA ASN A 279 -7.70 5.66 0.84
C ASN A 279 -7.68 5.98 2.35
N PRO A 280 -6.50 6.32 2.92
CA PRO A 280 -6.28 6.33 4.37
C PRO A 280 -7.39 6.96 5.23
N ALA A 281 -7.77 8.21 4.96
CA ALA A 281 -8.76 8.93 5.77
C ALA A 281 -10.21 8.43 5.61
N ALA A 282 -10.50 7.64 4.58
CA ALA A 282 -11.84 7.13 4.30
C ALA A 282 -12.02 5.68 4.73
N ASP A 283 -10.94 4.90 4.66
CA ASP A 283 -10.95 3.44 4.77
C ASP A 283 -10.18 2.91 5.99
N ILE A 284 -9.53 3.78 6.77
CA ILE A 284 -8.97 3.41 8.07
C ILE A 284 -9.97 3.72 9.17
N GLU A 285 -10.16 2.75 10.05
CA GLU A 285 -10.85 2.87 11.32
C GLU A 285 -10.03 2.14 12.39
N GLY A 286 -10.45 2.18 13.66
CA GLY A 286 -9.82 1.41 14.71
C GLY A 286 -10.83 0.86 15.70
N ILE A 287 -10.52 -0.30 16.27
CA ILE A 287 -11.29 -0.77 17.43
C ILE A 287 -11.01 0.17 18.59
N ARG A 288 -12.06 0.71 19.23
CA ARG A 288 -11.95 1.75 20.26
C ARG A 288 -11.21 3.00 19.75
N ALA A 289 -11.56 3.43 18.54
CA ALA A 289 -11.07 4.68 17.98
C ALA A 289 -11.54 5.89 18.80
N PHE A 290 -10.72 6.93 18.82
CA PHE A 290 -11.02 8.19 19.49
C PHE A 290 -10.40 9.35 18.72
N ILE A 291 -10.89 10.55 19.03
CA ILE A 291 -10.26 11.80 18.63
C ILE A 291 -9.95 12.56 19.91
N ASP A 292 -8.68 12.90 20.11
CA ASP A 292 -8.23 13.82 21.15
C ASP A 292 -7.66 15.07 20.47
N ASP A 293 -8.27 16.23 20.76
CA ASP A 293 -8.13 17.45 19.97
C ASP A 293 -8.33 17.24 18.45
N LYS A 294 -7.23 17.21 17.69
CA LYS A 294 -7.21 16.97 16.23
C LYS A 294 -6.42 15.72 15.86
N HIS A 295 -6.04 14.92 16.85
CA HIS A 295 -5.35 13.67 16.65
C HIS A 295 -6.36 12.53 16.68
N TRP A 296 -6.36 11.71 15.64
CA TRP A 296 -7.15 10.49 15.58
C TRP A 296 -6.24 9.31 15.93
N GLY A 297 -6.74 8.39 16.76
CA GLY A 297 -6.03 7.16 17.11
C GLY A 297 -7.00 6.08 17.57
N CYS A 298 -6.47 4.92 17.93
CA CYS A 298 -7.28 3.83 18.50
C CYS A 298 -6.54 3.04 19.57
N ARG A 299 -7.30 2.53 20.56
CA ARG A 299 -6.76 1.72 21.68
C ARG A 299 -6.77 0.22 21.41
N GLY A 300 -7.17 -0.17 20.21
CA GLY A 300 -7.19 -1.54 19.74
C GLY A 300 -6.46 -1.68 18.41
N PRO A 301 -6.68 -2.79 17.70
CA PRO A 301 -6.16 -2.97 16.36
C PRO A 301 -6.59 -1.85 15.41
N LEU A 302 -5.68 -1.44 14.53
CA LEU A 302 -6.01 -0.65 13.36
C LEU A 302 -6.76 -1.54 12.36
N VAL A 303 -7.82 -1.02 11.75
CA VAL A 303 -8.61 -1.74 10.76
C VAL A 303 -8.57 -0.98 9.43
N ILE A 304 -8.08 -1.64 8.38
CA ILE A 304 -8.05 -1.09 7.02
C ILE A 304 -9.09 -1.80 6.16
N ASP A 305 -10.01 -1.03 5.57
CA ASP A 305 -10.98 -1.53 4.61
C ASP A 305 -10.42 -1.54 3.19
N ALA A 306 -9.94 -2.71 2.76
CA ALA A 306 -9.37 -2.95 1.45
C ALA A 306 -10.36 -3.61 0.47
N ARG A 307 -11.68 -3.58 0.76
CA ARG A 307 -12.70 -4.04 -0.19
C ARG A 307 -12.70 -3.19 -1.46
N ILE A 308 -13.06 -3.78 -2.59
CA ILE A 308 -13.27 -3.05 -3.85
C ILE A 308 -14.49 -2.13 -3.70
N LYS A 309 -14.35 -0.84 -4.02
CA LYS A 309 -15.47 0.10 -4.03
C LYS A 309 -16.05 0.25 -5.44
N PRO A 310 -17.34 0.61 -5.59
CA PRO A 310 -17.99 0.69 -6.91
C PRO A 310 -17.36 1.65 -7.93
N HIS A 311 -16.60 2.64 -7.44
CA HIS A 311 -15.90 3.62 -8.28
C HIS A 311 -14.47 3.21 -8.63
N HIS A 312 -13.96 2.13 -8.04
CA HIS A 312 -12.67 1.59 -8.43
C HIS A 312 -12.75 1.10 -9.87
N ALA A 313 -11.65 1.27 -10.58
CA ALA A 313 -11.52 0.66 -11.87
C ALA A 313 -11.44 -0.88 -11.74
N PRO A 314 -11.91 -1.63 -12.76
CA PRO A 314 -11.88 -3.08 -12.71
C PRO A 314 -10.44 -3.60 -12.67
N PRO A 315 -10.19 -4.74 -12.02
CA PRO A 315 -8.86 -5.36 -12.03
C PRO A 315 -8.45 -5.74 -13.45
N LEU A 316 -7.15 -5.64 -13.73
CA LEU A 316 -6.57 -6.15 -14.96
C LEU A 316 -6.47 -7.67 -14.86
N ILE A 317 -7.38 -8.38 -15.54
CA ILE A 317 -7.44 -9.84 -15.54
C ILE A 317 -6.96 -10.33 -16.90
N GLU A 318 -5.96 -11.22 -16.90
CA GLU A 318 -5.50 -11.86 -18.13
C GLU A 318 -6.60 -12.73 -18.75
N ASP A 319 -6.69 -12.71 -20.07
CA ASP A 319 -7.58 -13.60 -20.81
C ASP A 319 -7.03 -15.03 -20.78
N PRO A 320 -7.75 -16.02 -20.19
CA PRO A 320 -7.23 -17.38 -20.04
C PRO A 320 -6.96 -18.11 -21.36
N GLU A 321 -7.62 -17.73 -22.45
CA GLU A 321 -7.33 -18.27 -23.78
C GLU A 321 -6.04 -17.68 -24.33
N ILE A 322 -5.82 -16.38 -24.14
CA ILE A 322 -4.59 -15.71 -24.56
C ILE A 322 -3.39 -16.21 -23.75
N SER A 323 -3.49 -16.30 -22.42
CA SER A 323 -2.40 -16.84 -21.59
C SER A 323 -2.02 -18.25 -22.05
N ARG A 324 -3.02 -19.12 -22.27
CA ARG A 324 -2.77 -20.48 -22.79
C ARG A 324 -2.08 -20.50 -24.17
N ARG A 325 -2.42 -19.56 -25.05
CA ARG A 325 -1.77 -19.42 -26.37
C ARG A 325 -0.32 -18.97 -26.23
N VAL A 326 -0.02 -18.07 -25.30
CA VAL A 326 1.34 -17.61 -24.99
C VAL A 326 2.15 -18.74 -24.36
N ASP A 327 1.62 -19.43 -23.36
CA ASP A 327 2.25 -20.59 -22.71
C ASP A 327 2.63 -21.67 -23.73
N ALA A 328 1.76 -21.89 -24.73
CA ALA A 328 2.02 -22.85 -25.81
C ALA A 328 3.25 -22.49 -26.68
N LEU A 329 3.71 -21.23 -26.66
CA LEU A 329 4.94 -20.79 -27.33
C LEU A 329 6.21 -21.06 -26.50
N GLY A 330 6.10 -21.27 -25.18
CA GLY A 330 7.20 -21.64 -24.27
C GLY A 330 7.51 -23.15 -24.23
N VAL A 331 6.62 -23.98 -24.78
CA VAL A 331 6.79 -25.44 -24.85
C VAL A 331 8.04 -25.81 -25.64
N LYS A 332 8.72 -26.89 -25.23
CA LYS A 332 9.94 -27.40 -25.85
C LYS A 332 9.82 -27.50 -27.39
N GLY A 333 10.75 -26.84 -28.10
CA GLY A 333 10.79 -26.79 -29.56
C GLY A 333 9.99 -25.66 -30.20
N ARG A 334 9.42 -24.75 -29.40
CA ARG A 334 8.71 -23.55 -29.87
C ARG A 334 9.56 -22.29 -29.71
N ALA A 335 9.08 -21.20 -30.30
CA ALA A 335 9.83 -19.96 -30.49
C ALA A 335 10.33 -19.31 -29.18
N LEU A 336 9.63 -19.52 -28.07
CA LEU A 336 9.97 -18.91 -26.78
C LEU A 336 10.43 -19.96 -25.75
N HIS A 337 10.80 -21.16 -26.19
CA HIS A 337 11.25 -22.20 -25.27
C HIS A 337 12.51 -21.77 -24.50
N GLY A 338 12.44 -21.83 -23.16
CA GLY A 338 13.52 -21.41 -22.26
C GLY A 338 13.51 -19.92 -21.91
N TRP A 339 12.53 -19.17 -22.41
CA TRP A 339 12.33 -17.74 -22.13
C TRP A 339 11.03 -17.44 -21.38
N VAL A 340 10.02 -18.31 -21.51
CA VAL A 340 8.73 -18.28 -20.79
C VAL A 340 8.59 -19.52 -19.93
#